data_AF-A0A961HF71-F1
#
_entry.id   AF-A0A961HF71-F1
#
_cell.length_a   1.000
_cell.length_b   1.000
_cell.length_c   1.000
_cell.angle_alpha   90.00
_cell.angle_beta   90.00
_cell.angle_gamma   90.00
#
_symmetry.space_group_name_H-M   'P 1'
#
loop_
_entity.id
_entity.type
_entity.pdbx_description
1 polymer ?
#
loop_
_entity_poly.entity_id
_entity_poly.type
_entity_poly.pdbx_seq_one_letter_code
_entity_poly.pdbx_strand_id
1 'polypeptide(L)'
;MSIPADELVGWYRLAARDLPWRNPEVSAWQILVSEFMLQQTPVARVEPIWVDWVARWPTPSATAAAGAADVLRAWGKLGYPRRAKRLHECATMIAAEHADAVPDDVDTLLRLPGIGEYTARAVACFAYGRRVPVVDTNVRRVVARAVHGRADAGRPSPARDHADAESLLPHDDTAAVFSAALMELGATVCTARSPKCGLCPLSRCAWRDAGYPAGEDPPRPAQRYAGTDRQVRGKLLDVLRASAEPVERKALDVVWLSDPAQRDRALDSLLVDGLVEQTGDGLFALAGEGEGPRRDIQ
;
A
#
# COMPACT_ATOMS: atom_id res chain seq x y z
N MET A 1 -27.17 -9.70 -10.63
CA MET A 1 -26.42 -10.82 -11.24
C MET A 1 -25.32 -11.20 -10.25
N SER A 2 -25.03 -12.48 -10.02
CA SER A 2 -23.91 -12.89 -9.15
C SER A 2 -22.64 -13.17 -9.97
N ILE A 3 -21.49 -13.26 -9.29
CA ILE A 3 -20.24 -13.74 -9.87
C ILE A 3 -20.08 -15.21 -9.42
N PRO A 4 -20.09 -16.20 -10.34
CA PRO A 4 -19.89 -17.60 -9.96
C PRO A 4 -18.51 -17.81 -9.36
N ALA A 5 -18.47 -18.33 -8.13
CA ALA A 5 -17.22 -18.49 -7.38
C ALA A 5 -16.32 -19.56 -8.01
N ASP A 6 -16.89 -20.63 -8.54
CA ASP A 6 -16.22 -21.71 -9.24
C ASP A 6 -15.47 -21.22 -10.49
N GLU A 7 -16.11 -20.39 -11.32
CA GLU A 7 -15.47 -19.78 -12.50
C GLU A 7 -14.29 -18.90 -12.11
N LEU A 8 -14.48 -18.03 -11.11
CA LEU A 8 -13.48 -17.05 -10.72
C LEU A 8 -12.30 -17.70 -9.98
N VAL A 9 -12.57 -18.58 -9.02
CA VAL A 9 -11.54 -19.31 -8.26
C VAL A 9 -10.80 -20.31 -9.16
N GLY A 10 -11.52 -21.02 -10.03
CA GLY A 10 -10.94 -21.94 -11.01
C GLY A 10 -9.95 -21.24 -11.94
N TRP A 11 -10.33 -20.06 -12.47
CA TRP A 11 -9.44 -19.23 -13.27
C TRP A 11 -8.23 -18.74 -12.48
N TYR A 12 -8.43 -18.26 -11.24
CA TYR A 12 -7.34 -17.70 -10.44
C TYR A 12 -6.24 -18.72 -10.14
N ARG A 13 -6.59 -19.98 -9.89
CA ARG A 13 -5.60 -21.06 -9.69
C ARG A 13 -4.65 -21.25 -10.88
N LEU A 14 -5.06 -20.87 -12.08
CA LEU A 14 -4.26 -21.01 -13.30
C LEU A 14 -3.60 -19.70 -13.74
N ALA A 15 -4.23 -18.57 -13.43
CA ALA A 15 -3.88 -17.26 -13.99
C ALA A 15 -3.27 -16.29 -12.97
N ALA A 16 -3.24 -16.63 -11.68
CA ALA A 16 -2.65 -15.77 -10.66
C ALA A 16 -1.20 -15.43 -10.99
N ARG A 17 -0.87 -14.14 -10.97
CA ARG A 17 0.53 -13.72 -10.98
C ARG A 17 1.26 -14.30 -9.78
N ASP A 18 2.44 -14.84 -10.04
CA ASP A 18 3.41 -15.22 -9.03
C ASP A 18 3.95 -13.96 -8.37
N LEU A 19 3.54 -13.73 -7.12
CA LEU A 19 3.93 -12.57 -6.32
C LEU A 19 4.42 -13.09 -4.98
N PRO A 20 5.55 -12.60 -4.45
CA PRO A 20 6.20 -13.25 -3.32
C PRO A 20 5.34 -13.22 -2.04
N TRP A 21 4.57 -12.16 -1.80
CA TRP A 21 3.61 -12.06 -0.68
C TRP A 21 2.34 -12.90 -0.85
N ARG A 22 2.19 -13.65 -1.95
CA ARG A 22 1.12 -14.65 -2.13
C ARG A 22 1.61 -16.08 -1.86
N ASN A 23 2.90 -16.28 -1.59
CA ASN A 23 3.41 -17.59 -1.24
C ASN A 23 2.75 -18.06 0.08
N PRO A 24 2.19 -19.28 0.16
CA PRO A 24 1.60 -19.82 1.39
C PRO A 24 2.50 -19.81 2.63
N GLU A 25 3.83 -19.77 2.45
CA GLU A 25 4.81 -19.74 3.53
C GLU A 25 5.03 -18.34 4.13
N VAL A 26 4.50 -17.28 3.50
CA VAL A 26 4.67 -15.91 4.04
C VAL A 26 3.80 -15.66 5.26
N SER A 27 4.37 -14.97 6.24
CA SER A 27 3.67 -14.65 7.49
C SER A 27 2.68 -13.49 7.33
N ALA A 28 1.73 -13.36 8.26
CA ALA A 28 0.82 -12.23 8.32
C ALA A 28 1.55 -10.87 8.39
N TRP A 29 2.72 -10.83 9.05
CA TRP A 29 3.59 -9.65 9.07
C TRP A 29 4.09 -9.31 7.67
N GLN A 30 4.57 -10.29 6.93
CA GLN A 30 5.09 -10.09 5.57
C GLN A 30 3.98 -9.67 4.59
N ILE A 31 2.76 -10.19 4.75
CA ILE A 31 1.56 -9.73 4.02
C ILE A 31 1.25 -8.27 4.37
N LEU A 32 1.22 -7.92 5.66
CA LEU A 32 0.98 -6.54 6.11
C LEU A 32 2.00 -5.55 5.52
N VAL A 33 3.28 -5.91 5.52
CA VAL A 33 4.34 -5.10 4.87
C VAL A 33 4.04 -4.90 3.37
N SER A 34 3.60 -5.94 2.66
CA SER A 34 3.23 -5.82 1.24
C SER A 34 2.07 -4.85 1.03
N GLU A 35 1.04 -4.90 1.89
CA GLU A 35 -0.13 -4.03 1.80
C GLU A 35 0.23 -2.57 2.09
N PHE A 36 1.14 -2.32 3.03
CA PHE A 36 1.71 -0.98 3.25
C PHE A 36 2.44 -0.48 2.01
N MET A 37 3.27 -1.30 1.38
CA MET A 37 4.07 -0.90 0.21
C MET A 37 3.23 -0.71 -1.05
N LEU A 38 2.21 -1.54 -1.28
CA LEU A 38 1.35 -1.53 -2.49
C LEU A 38 0.39 -0.34 -2.57
N GLN A 39 0.17 0.38 -1.46
CA GLN A 39 -0.65 1.60 -1.47
C GLN A 39 -0.10 2.65 -2.46
N GLN A 40 -0.77 2.82 -3.60
CA GLN A 40 -0.38 3.79 -4.64
C GLN A 40 1.04 3.56 -5.21
N THR A 41 1.58 2.34 -5.07
CA THR A 41 2.87 1.96 -5.66
C THR A 41 2.71 0.70 -6.51
N PRO A 42 3.07 0.73 -7.80
CA PRO A 42 2.99 -0.45 -8.67
C PRO A 42 3.81 -1.63 -8.14
N VAL A 43 3.27 -2.84 -8.31
CA VAL A 43 3.88 -4.13 -7.92
C VAL A 43 5.36 -4.22 -8.29
N ALA A 44 5.73 -3.93 -9.55
CA ALA A 44 7.10 -4.02 -10.03
C ALA A 44 8.11 -3.12 -9.29
N ARG A 45 7.64 -2.05 -8.62
CA ARG A 45 8.50 -1.23 -7.75
C ARG A 45 8.56 -1.75 -6.32
N VAL A 46 7.50 -2.40 -5.85
CA VAL A 46 7.40 -2.94 -4.49
C VAL A 46 8.21 -4.21 -4.33
N GLU A 47 8.12 -5.12 -5.29
CA GLU A 47 8.68 -6.47 -5.22
C GLU A 47 10.14 -6.53 -4.77
N PRO A 48 11.12 -5.84 -5.39
CA PRO A 48 12.51 -5.91 -4.94
C PRO A 48 12.70 -5.33 -3.53
N ILE A 49 11.97 -4.28 -3.18
CA ILE A 49 12.08 -3.63 -1.85
C ILE A 49 11.46 -4.52 -0.77
N TRP A 50 10.37 -5.20 -1.08
CA TRP A 50 9.72 -6.13 -0.16
C TRP A 50 10.62 -7.34 0.13
N VAL A 51 11.27 -7.91 -0.89
CA VAL A 51 12.20 -9.04 -0.72
C VAL A 51 13.35 -8.66 0.20
N ASP A 52 13.98 -7.51 -0.06
CA ASP A 52 15.06 -6.99 0.80
C ASP A 52 14.58 -6.67 2.21
N TRP A 53 13.36 -6.13 2.35
CA TRP A 53 12.77 -5.81 3.65
C TRP A 53 12.55 -7.04 4.51
N VAL A 54 11.89 -8.06 3.94
CA VAL A 54 11.56 -9.29 4.67
C VAL A 54 12.81 -10.07 5.04
N ALA A 55 13.86 -10.04 4.21
CA ALA A 55 15.14 -10.64 4.55
C ALA A 55 15.82 -9.96 5.75
N ARG A 56 15.69 -8.63 5.87
CA ARG A 56 16.29 -7.84 6.98
C ARG A 56 15.44 -7.92 8.25
N TRP A 57 14.13 -7.82 8.12
CA TRP A 57 13.18 -7.71 9.22
C TRP A 57 11.98 -8.64 9.02
N PRO A 58 12.17 -9.95 9.26
CA PRO A 58 11.15 -10.95 8.99
C PRO A 58 9.97 -10.93 9.97
N THR A 59 10.08 -10.19 11.09
CA THR A 59 9.07 -10.08 12.15
C THR A 59 8.77 -8.62 12.51
N PRO A 60 7.62 -8.34 13.16
CA PRO A 60 7.34 -7.01 13.70
C PRO A 60 8.44 -6.55 14.67
N SER A 61 8.88 -7.41 15.59
CA SER A 61 9.94 -7.13 16.56
C SER A 61 11.28 -6.78 15.92
N ALA A 62 11.66 -7.48 14.83
CA ALA A 62 12.88 -7.16 14.08
C ALA A 62 12.78 -5.77 13.43
N THR A 63 11.61 -5.41 12.91
CA THR A 63 11.37 -4.08 12.32
C THR A 63 11.34 -3.00 13.40
N ALA A 64 10.70 -3.27 14.54
CA ALA A 64 10.60 -2.35 15.68
C ALA A 64 11.97 -2.02 16.28
N ALA A 65 12.89 -3.00 16.31
CA ALA A 65 14.26 -2.82 16.77
C ALA A 65 15.14 -1.99 15.81
N ALA A 66 14.71 -1.79 14.56
CA ALA A 66 15.44 -0.98 13.60
C ALA A 66 15.31 0.52 13.92
N GLY A 67 16.35 1.30 13.58
CA GLY A 67 16.27 2.75 13.64
C GLY A 67 15.25 3.31 12.64
N ALA A 68 14.56 4.40 13.00
CA ALA A 68 13.60 5.04 12.11
C ALA A 68 14.26 5.48 10.78
N ALA A 69 15.52 5.94 10.82
CA ALA A 69 16.30 6.25 9.65
C ALA A 69 16.58 5.04 8.76
N ASP A 70 16.88 3.86 9.33
CA ASP A 70 17.10 2.61 8.57
C ASP A 70 15.84 2.18 7.82
N VAL A 71 14.69 2.25 8.49
CA VAL A 71 13.37 2.01 7.89
C VAL A 71 13.12 3.00 6.74
N LEU A 72 13.42 4.28 6.92
CA LEU A 72 13.25 5.31 5.88
C LEU A 72 14.19 5.13 4.70
N ARG A 73 15.42 4.64 4.93
CA ARG A 73 16.39 4.27 3.88
C ARG A 73 15.94 3.04 3.12
N ALA A 74 15.56 1.96 3.82
CA ALA A 74 15.07 0.72 3.21
C ALA A 74 13.80 0.94 2.38
N TRP A 75 12.91 1.84 2.83
CA TRP A 75 11.72 2.22 2.05
C TRP A 75 12.06 2.90 0.71
N GLY A 76 13.22 3.56 0.65
CA GLY A 76 13.76 4.17 -0.57
C GLY A 76 12.74 5.01 -1.34
N LYS A 77 12.59 4.71 -2.63
CA LYS A 77 11.82 5.51 -3.60
C LYS A 77 10.41 4.96 -3.86
N LEU A 78 9.86 4.14 -2.95
CA LEU A 78 8.47 3.67 -3.03
C LEU A 78 7.44 4.81 -2.97
N GLY A 79 7.84 6.01 -2.54
CA GLY A 79 6.98 7.18 -2.38
C GLY A 79 6.17 7.13 -1.08
N TYR A 80 5.57 8.26 -0.70
CA TYR A 80 4.81 8.43 0.55
C TYR A 80 5.56 7.91 1.79
N PRO A 81 6.74 8.49 2.13
CA PRO A 81 7.63 8.02 3.20
C PRO A 81 6.99 7.97 4.59
N ARG A 82 5.90 8.71 4.82
CA ARG A 82 5.08 8.58 6.04
C ARG A 82 4.55 7.16 6.25
N ARG A 83 4.34 6.37 5.19
CA ARG A 83 3.96 4.96 5.30
C ARG A 83 5.05 4.12 5.96
N ALA A 84 6.32 4.41 5.69
CA ALA A 84 7.44 3.72 6.34
C ALA A 84 7.45 3.98 7.85
N LYS A 85 7.29 5.25 8.24
CA LYS A 85 7.16 5.67 9.64
C LYS A 85 5.96 4.99 10.32
N ARG A 86 4.80 4.97 9.68
CA ARG A 86 3.60 4.31 10.21
C ARG A 86 3.75 2.79 10.30
N LEU A 87 4.41 2.16 9.34
CA LEU A 87 4.74 0.73 9.39
C LEU A 87 5.68 0.42 10.57
N HIS A 88 6.67 1.27 10.82
CA HIS A 88 7.57 1.13 11.98
C HIS A 88 6.82 1.29 13.31
N GLU A 89 5.97 2.32 13.44
CA GLU A 89 5.09 2.49 14.60
C GLU A 89 4.14 1.28 14.79
N CYS A 90 3.59 0.76 13.69
CA CYS A 90 2.75 -0.43 13.69
C CYS A 90 3.53 -1.67 14.15
N ALA A 91 4.76 -1.85 13.69
CA ALA A 91 5.65 -2.94 14.09
C ALA A 91 5.92 -2.89 15.60
N THR A 92 6.24 -1.70 16.12
CA THR A 92 6.49 -1.47 17.54
C THR A 92 5.28 -1.81 18.40
N MET A 93 4.08 -1.38 17.98
CA MET A 93 2.84 -1.72 18.70
C MET A 93 2.54 -3.23 18.66
N ILE A 94 2.71 -3.89 17.51
CA ILE A 94 2.52 -5.34 17.40
C ILE A 94 3.51 -6.10 18.30
N ALA A 95 4.78 -5.72 18.27
CA ALA A 95 5.82 -6.35 19.10
C ALA A 95 5.53 -6.18 20.60
N ALA A 96 5.10 -4.99 21.03
CA ALA A 96 4.90 -4.67 22.45
C ALA A 96 3.56 -5.16 23.01
N GLU A 97 2.47 -5.01 22.25
CA GLU A 97 1.09 -5.18 22.75
C GLU A 97 0.42 -6.47 22.23
N HIS A 98 0.98 -7.11 21.20
CA HIS A 98 0.39 -8.28 20.55
C HIS A 98 1.33 -9.49 20.47
N ALA A 99 2.33 -9.55 21.36
CA ALA A 99 3.27 -10.67 21.45
C ALA A 99 3.92 -11.04 20.11
N ASP A 100 4.26 -10.02 19.31
CA ASP A 100 4.86 -10.15 17.98
C ASP A 100 3.97 -10.83 16.91
N ALA A 101 2.67 -10.99 17.20
CA ALA A 101 1.69 -11.57 16.29
C ALA A 101 0.76 -10.48 15.71
N VAL A 102 0.62 -10.46 14.38
CA VAL A 102 -0.35 -9.57 13.73
C VAL A 102 -1.77 -10.02 14.12
N PRO A 103 -2.64 -9.14 14.63
CA PRO A 103 -4.03 -9.49 14.94
C PRO A 103 -4.80 -9.99 13.72
N ASP A 104 -5.76 -10.91 13.92
CA ASP A 104 -6.54 -11.53 12.84
C ASP A 104 -7.95 -10.95 12.65
N ASP A 105 -8.36 -10.04 13.53
CA ASP A 105 -9.65 -9.37 13.50
C ASP A 105 -9.53 -7.93 12.98
N VAL A 106 -10.54 -7.51 12.21
CA VAL A 106 -10.55 -6.20 11.53
C VAL A 106 -10.54 -5.05 12.55
N ASP A 107 -11.24 -5.17 13.66
CA ASP A 107 -11.39 -4.10 14.64
C ASP A 107 -10.08 -3.82 15.37
N THR A 108 -9.30 -4.85 15.69
CA THR A 108 -7.97 -4.71 16.28
C THR A 108 -6.98 -4.19 15.27
N LEU A 109 -6.98 -4.72 14.04
CA LEU A 109 -6.13 -4.21 12.97
C LEU A 109 -6.35 -2.70 12.73
N LEU A 110 -7.60 -2.23 12.77
CA LEU A 110 -7.94 -0.80 12.61
C LEU A 110 -7.38 0.12 13.70
N ARG A 111 -7.00 -0.42 14.87
CA ARG A 111 -6.37 0.37 15.94
C ARG A 111 -4.87 0.54 15.74
N LEU A 112 -4.25 -0.24 14.85
CA LEU A 112 -2.82 -0.17 14.60
C LEU A 112 -2.44 1.05 13.72
N PRO A 113 -1.29 1.71 13.99
CA PRO A 113 -0.83 2.87 13.24
C PRO A 113 -0.78 2.64 11.73
N GLY A 114 -1.46 3.51 10.97
CA GLY A 114 -1.42 3.48 9.49
C GLY A 114 -2.24 2.37 8.83
N ILE A 115 -2.97 1.55 9.61
CA ILE A 115 -3.90 0.57 9.06
C ILE A 115 -5.27 1.23 8.87
N GLY A 116 -5.70 1.34 7.62
CA GLY A 116 -7.07 1.73 7.26
C GLY A 116 -7.96 0.53 6.97
N GLU A 117 -9.24 0.78 6.68
CA GLU A 117 -10.25 -0.25 6.48
C GLU A 117 -9.89 -1.27 5.40
N TYR A 118 -9.33 -0.82 4.27
CA TYR A 118 -8.83 -1.73 3.22
C TYR A 118 -7.73 -2.66 3.75
N THR A 119 -6.68 -2.11 4.38
CA THR A 119 -5.53 -2.89 4.86
C THR A 119 -5.95 -3.89 5.95
N ALA A 120 -6.81 -3.46 6.89
CA ALA A 120 -7.31 -4.34 7.94
C ALA A 120 -8.06 -5.55 7.36
N ARG A 121 -8.96 -5.31 6.40
CA ARG A 121 -9.73 -6.37 5.74
C ARG A 121 -8.85 -7.24 4.85
N ALA A 122 -7.89 -6.65 4.13
CA ALA A 122 -6.93 -7.38 3.29
C ALA A 122 -6.08 -8.34 4.13
N VAL A 123 -5.54 -7.89 5.25
CA VAL A 123 -4.74 -8.75 6.15
C VAL A 123 -5.60 -9.85 6.78
N ALA A 124 -6.76 -9.51 7.34
CA ALA A 124 -7.69 -10.50 7.89
C ALA A 124 -8.08 -11.57 6.84
N CYS A 125 -8.31 -11.15 5.60
CA CYS A 125 -8.69 -12.03 4.51
C CYS A 125 -7.52 -12.89 4.02
N PHE A 126 -6.39 -12.28 3.64
CA PHE A 126 -5.30 -12.96 2.95
C PHE A 126 -4.36 -13.71 3.89
N ALA A 127 -4.16 -13.24 5.12
CA ALA A 127 -3.30 -13.92 6.09
C ALA A 127 -4.06 -14.98 6.90
N TYR A 128 -5.34 -14.73 7.19
CA TYR A 128 -6.11 -15.54 8.14
C TYR A 128 -7.36 -16.20 7.56
N GLY A 129 -7.61 -16.04 6.26
CA GLY A 129 -8.76 -16.65 5.59
C GLY A 129 -10.11 -16.10 6.05
N ARG A 130 -10.15 -14.95 6.75
CA ARG A 130 -11.41 -14.40 7.26
C ARG A 130 -12.32 -14.01 6.09
N ARG A 131 -13.60 -14.40 6.19
CA ARG A 131 -14.65 -14.03 5.23
C ARG A 131 -15.07 -12.57 5.44
N VAL A 132 -14.26 -11.64 4.96
CA VAL A 132 -14.51 -10.20 5.01
C VAL A 132 -14.36 -9.59 3.60
N PRO A 133 -15.16 -8.57 3.24
CA PRO A 133 -15.06 -7.94 1.91
C PRO A 133 -13.75 -7.17 1.78
N VAL A 134 -12.96 -7.43 0.75
CA VAL A 134 -11.75 -6.65 0.42
C VAL A 134 -12.01 -5.86 -0.84
N VAL A 135 -12.05 -4.52 -0.72
CA VAL A 135 -12.56 -3.66 -1.80
C VAL A 135 -11.58 -2.56 -2.15
N ASP A 136 -10.93 -2.71 -3.30
CA ASP A 136 -10.12 -1.69 -3.94
C ASP A 136 -10.80 -1.13 -5.21
N THR A 137 -10.11 -0.26 -5.93
CA THR A 137 -10.63 0.30 -7.19
C THR A 137 -10.84 -0.74 -8.29
N ASN A 138 -10.12 -1.88 -8.25
CA ASN A 138 -10.26 -2.97 -9.20
C ASN A 138 -11.54 -3.77 -8.92
N VAL A 139 -11.75 -4.17 -7.67
CA VAL A 139 -12.95 -4.86 -7.20
C VAL A 139 -14.20 -4.03 -7.49
N ARG A 140 -14.20 -2.74 -7.11
CA ARG A 140 -15.33 -1.82 -7.39
C ARG A 140 -15.71 -1.82 -8.87
N ARG A 141 -14.72 -1.78 -9.76
CA ARG A 141 -14.95 -1.79 -11.22
C ARG A 141 -15.49 -3.12 -11.71
N VAL A 142 -14.97 -4.25 -11.21
CA VAL A 142 -15.48 -5.58 -11.58
C VAL A 142 -16.94 -5.71 -11.15
N VAL A 143 -17.27 -5.36 -9.91
CA VAL A 143 -18.63 -5.40 -9.38
C VAL A 143 -19.55 -4.50 -10.19
N ALA A 144 -19.16 -3.25 -10.46
CA ALA A 144 -19.95 -2.33 -11.29
C ALA A 144 -20.32 -2.92 -12.66
N ARG A 145 -19.37 -3.57 -13.32
CA ARG A 145 -19.58 -4.14 -14.66
C ARG A 145 -20.33 -5.47 -14.62
N ALA A 146 -19.82 -6.42 -13.84
CA ALA A 146 -20.33 -7.79 -13.83
C ALA A 146 -21.70 -7.90 -13.15
N VAL A 147 -21.90 -7.17 -12.04
CA VAL A 147 -23.11 -7.26 -11.21
C VAL A 147 -24.14 -6.20 -11.59
N HIS A 148 -23.70 -4.95 -11.71
CA HIS A 148 -24.60 -3.79 -11.86
C HIS A 148 -24.81 -3.32 -13.30
N GLY A 149 -24.06 -3.87 -14.27
CA GLY A 149 -24.18 -3.51 -15.68
C GLY A 149 -23.67 -2.13 -16.06
N ARG A 150 -22.86 -1.51 -15.20
CA ARG A 150 -22.33 -0.14 -15.37
C ARG A 150 -20.87 -0.17 -15.79
N ALA A 151 -20.49 0.74 -16.70
CA ALA A 151 -19.09 0.90 -17.08
C ALA A 151 -18.21 1.39 -15.91
N ASP A 152 -18.78 2.29 -15.10
CA ASP A 152 -18.13 2.96 -13.98
C ASP A 152 -18.72 2.54 -12.63
N ALA A 153 -17.86 2.47 -11.62
CA ALA A 153 -18.27 2.22 -10.23
C ALA A 153 -18.79 3.49 -9.51
N GLY A 154 -18.70 4.66 -10.16
CA GLY A 154 -19.04 5.95 -9.58
C GLY A 154 -18.19 6.31 -8.36
N ARG A 155 -18.69 7.24 -7.54
CA ARG A 155 -18.01 7.70 -6.32
C ARG A 155 -17.89 6.56 -5.29
N PRO A 156 -16.72 6.39 -4.65
CA PRO A 156 -16.53 5.44 -3.56
C PRO A 156 -17.54 5.65 -2.44
N SER A 157 -18.09 4.55 -1.93
CA SER A 157 -18.97 4.51 -0.76
C SER A 157 -18.63 3.25 0.02
N PRO A 158 -17.85 3.34 1.12
CA PRO A 158 -17.40 2.16 1.85
C PRO A 158 -18.56 1.23 2.25
N ALA A 159 -19.65 1.78 2.78
CA ALA A 159 -20.82 0.99 3.18
C ALA A 159 -21.43 0.19 2.02
N ARG A 160 -21.71 0.83 0.88
CA ARG A 160 -22.26 0.15 -0.30
C ARG A 160 -21.26 -0.82 -0.89
N ASP A 161 -20.02 -0.38 -1.08
CA ASP A 161 -19.01 -1.14 -1.79
C ASP A 161 -18.62 -2.40 -0.98
N HIS A 162 -18.60 -2.34 0.36
CA HIS A 162 -18.43 -3.50 1.23
C HIS A 162 -19.66 -4.42 1.21
N ALA A 163 -20.88 -3.90 1.28
CA ALA A 163 -22.09 -4.72 1.21
C ALA A 163 -22.20 -5.48 -0.12
N ASP A 164 -21.88 -4.81 -1.24
CA ASP A 164 -21.84 -5.44 -2.56
C ASP A 164 -20.81 -6.59 -2.58
N ALA A 165 -19.59 -6.35 -2.14
CA ALA A 165 -18.54 -7.36 -2.14
C ALA A 165 -18.85 -8.52 -1.16
N GLU A 166 -19.38 -8.22 0.02
CA GLU A 166 -19.74 -9.22 1.03
C GLU A 166 -20.85 -10.16 0.54
N SER A 167 -21.82 -9.63 -0.22
CA SER A 167 -22.88 -10.43 -0.83
C SER A 167 -22.38 -11.44 -1.87
N LEU A 168 -21.17 -11.25 -2.40
CA LEU A 168 -20.54 -12.13 -3.39
C LEU A 168 -19.63 -13.19 -2.76
N LEU A 169 -19.24 -13.03 -1.49
CA LEU A 169 -18.29 -13.94 -0.86
C LEU A 169 -18.90 -15.33 -0.67
N PRO A 170 -18.21 -16.41 -1.12
CA PRO A 170 -18.55 -17.78 -0.76
C PRO A 170 -18.70 -17.97 0.76
N HIS A 171 -19.54 -18.92 1.17
CA HIS A 171 -19.72 -19.29 2.58
C HIS A 171 -18.78 -20.41 3.06
N ASP A 172 -17.89 -20.87 2.17
CA ASP A 172 -16.89 -21.90 2.43
C ASP A 172 -15.47 -21.29 2.54
N ASP A 173 -14.47 -22.16 2.62
CA ASP A 173 -13.06 -21.83 2.75
C ASP A 173 -12.46 -21.14 1.51
N THR A 174 -13.19 -21.06 0.41
CA THR A 174 -12.72 -20.38 -0.82
C THR A 174 -12.88 -18.87 -0.77
N ALA A 175 -13.52 -18.31 0.26
CA ALA A 175 -13.81 -16.88 0.36
C ALA A 175 -12.58 -15.98 0.20
N ALA A 176 -11.45 -16.33 0.81
CA ALA A 176 -10.22 -15.56 0.69
C ALA A 176 -9.63 -15.63 -0.72
N VAL A 177 -9.66 -16.81 -1.33
CA VAL A 177 -9.22 -17.02 -2.72
C VAL A 177 -10.12 -16.26 -3.69
N PHE A 178 -11.42 -16.21 -3.44
CA PHE A 178 -12.38 -15.43 -4.22
C PHE A 178 -12.04 -13.94 -4.18
N SER A 179 -11.76 -13.37 -3.01
CA SER A 179 -11.33 -11.96 -2.88
C SER A 179 -10.05 -11.67 -3.66
N ALA A 180 -9.05 -12.54 -3.55
CA ALA A 180 -7.79 -12.40 -4.29
C ALA A 180 -8.02 -12.50 -5.82
N ALA A 181 -8.88 -13.43 -6.25
CA ALA A 181 -9.27 -13.62 -7.63
C ALA A 181 -10.04 -12.43 -8.20
N LEU A 182 -10.93 -11.82 -7.42
CA LEU A 182 -11.70 -10.65 -7.84
C LEU A 182 -10.79 -9.45 -8.08
N MET A 183 -9.82 -9.24 -7.19
CA MET A 183 -8.79 -8.22 -7.35
C MET A 183 -7.89 -8.50 -8.56
N GLU A 184 -7.46 -9.75 -8.76
CA GLU A 184 -6.65 -10.17 -9.91
C GLU A 184 -7.38 -9.97 -11.25
N LEU A 185 -8.68 -10.31 -11.30
CA LEU A 185 -9.52 -10.14 -12.47
C LEU A 185 -9.59 -8.66 -12.86
N GLY A 186 -9.82 -7.78 -11.88
CA GLY A 186 -9.83 -6.34 -12.12
C GLY A 186 -8.46 -5.81 -12.57
N ALA A 187 -7.37 -6.31 -11.99
CA ALA A 187 -6.02 -5.86 -12.33
C ALA A 187 -5.55 -6.28 -13.74
N THR A 188 -5.91 -7.48 -14.20
CA THR A 188 -5.27 -8.11 -15.38
C THR A 188 -6.18 -8.25 -16.60
N VAL A 189 -7.50 -8.35 -16.39
CA VAL A 189 -8.49 -8.62 -17.44
C VAL A 189 -9.51 -7.49 -17.52
N CYS A 190 -10.29 -7.26 -16.47
CA CYS A 190 -11.32 -6.23 -16.41
C CYS A 190 -10.70 -4.86 -16.08
N THR A 191 -9.76 -4.41 -16.91
CA THR A 191 -9.03 -3.15 -16.71
C THR A 191 -9.89 -1.93 -17.02
N ALA A 192 -9.51 -0.76 -16.50
CA ALA A 192 -10.32 0.46 -16.62
C ALA A 192 -10.56 0.88 -18.07
N ARG A 193 -9.51 0.95 -18.90
CA ARG A 193 -9.55 1.52 -20.25
C ARG A 193 -9.78 0.49 -21.36
N SER A 194 -9.13 -0.66 -21.28
CA SER A 194 -9.13 -1.66 -22.35
C SER A 194 -9.35 -3.05 -21.75
N PRO A 195 -10.57 -3.35 -21.25
CA PRO A 195 -10.86 -4.64 -20.65
C PRO A 195 -10.76 -5.75 -21.69
N LYS A 196 -10.09 -6.85 -21.33
CA LYS A 196 -9.88 -8.01 -22.19
C LYS A 196 -11.07 -8.97 -22.09
N CYS A 197 -12.26 -8.54 -22.51
CA CYS A 197 -13.51 -9.28 -22.26
C CYS A 197 -13.54 -10.68 -22.89
N GLY A 198 -12.81 -10.91 -23.98
CA GLY A 198 -12.63 -12.24 -24.59
C GLY A 198 -11.75 -13.20 -23.78
N LEU A 199 -11.01 -12.70 -22.79
CA LEU A 199 -10.21 -13.50 -21.85
C LEU A 199 -10.84 -13.52 -20.45
N CYS A 200 -12.05 -12.97 -20.29
CA CYS A 200 -12.73 -12.94 -18.99
C CYS A 200 -13.25 -14.33 -18.65
N PRO A 201 -12.95 -14.87 -17.45
CA PRO A 201 -13.42 -16.18 -17.04
C PRO A 201 -14.93 -16.22 -16.80
N LEU A 202 -15.55 -15.05 -16.58
CA LEU A 202 -16.97 -14.96 -16.27
C LEU A 202 -17.81 -15.25 -17.51
N SER A 203 -18.64 -16.28 -17.44
CA SER A 203 -19.58 -16.68 -18.50
C SER A 203 -20.67 -15.62 -18.71
N ARG A 204 -21.03 -14.89 -17.65
CA ARG A 204 -22.01 -13.79 -17.67
C ARG A 204 -21.43 -12.53 -17.07
N CYS A 205 -21.76 -11.39 -17.66
CA CYS A 205 -21.38 -10.07 -17.16
C CYS A 205 -22.45 -9.08 -17.60
N ALA A 206 -23.15 -8.45 -16.65
CA ALA A 206 -24.28 -7.58 -16.97
C ALA A 206 -23.92 -6.45 -17.95
N TRP A 207 -22.72 -5.87 -17.83
CA TRP A 207 -22.26 -4.80 -18.72
C TRP A 207 -21.97 -5.29 -20.15
N ARG A 208 -21.41 -6.50 -20.27
CA ARG A 208 -21.20 -7.16 -21.57
C ARG A 208 -22.54 -7.53 -22.21
N ASP A 209 -23.43 -8.14 -21.42
CA ASP A 209 -24.76 -8.57 -21.86
C ASP A 209 -25.60 -7.37 -22.33
N ALA A 210 -25.37 -6.17 -21.77
CA ALA A 210 -25.99 -4.91 -22.17
C ALA A 210 -25.33 -4.23 -23.39
N GLY A 211 -24.33 -4.84 -24.02
CA GLY A 211 -23.67 -4.27 -25.21
C GLY A 211 -22.61 -3.21 -24.91
N TYR A 212 -21.99 -3.25 -23.72
CA TYR A 212 -20.89 -2.35 -23.33
C TYR A 212 -21.27 -0.85 -23.30
N PRO A 213 -22.34 -0.45 -22.59
CA PRO A 213 -22.71 0.97 -22.49
C PRO A 213 -21.54 1.80 -21.97
N ALA A 214 -21.38 3.01 -22.50
CA ALA A 214 -20.28 3.91 -22.14
C ALA A 214 -20.39 4.40 -20.69
N GLY A 215 -19.24 4.78 -20.12
CA GLY A 215 -19.17 5.44 -18.82
C GLY A 215 -19.55 6.91 -18.90
N GLU A 216 -19.93 7.48 -17.75
CA GLU A 216 -20.30 8.89 -17.59
C GLU A 216 -19.24 9.66 -16.77
N ASP A 217 -18.32 8.95 -16.10
CA ASP A 217 -17.31 9.59 -15.27
C ASP A 217 -16.27 10.33 -16.14
N PRO A 218 -16.01 11.63 -15.89
CA PRO A 218 -14.99 12.36 -16.64
C PRO A 218 -13.60 11.79 -16.32
N PRO A 219 -12.69 11.76 -17.31
CA PRO A 219 -11.32 11.31 -17.09
C PRO A 219 -10.65 12.20 -16.03
N ARG A 220 -10.09 11.57 -14.99
CA ARG A 220 -9.36 12.30 -13.97
C ARG A 220 -8.05 12.85 -14.56
N PRO A 221 -7.79 14.17 -14.46
CA PRO A 221 -6.54 14.73 -14.93
C PRO A 221 -5.37 14.18 -14.14
N ALA A 222 -4.34 13.70 -14.84
CA ALA A 222 -3.11 13.25 -14.22
C ALA A 222 -2.21 14.46 -13.91
N GLN A 223 -1.97 14.74 -12.63
CA GLN A 223 -1.01 15.77 -12.25
C GLN A 223 0.42 15.30 -12.56
N ARG A 224 1.18 16.12 -13.29
CA ARG A 224 2.59 15.85 -13.58
C ARG A 224 3.41 15.78 -12.28
N TYR A 225 4.42 14.92 -12.25
CA TYR A 225 5.34 14.81 -11.11
C TYR A 225 6.37 15.94 -11.09
N ALA A 226 6.86 16.32 -12.26
CA ALA A 226 7.83 17.40 -12.39
C ALA A 226 7.26 18.73 -11.85
N GLY A 227 8.05 19.43 -11.04
CA GLY A 227 7.74 20.74 -10.47
C GLY A 227 6.86 20.71 -9.21
N THR A 228 6.51 19.53 -8.69
CA THR A 228 5.64 19.42 -7.51
C THR A 228 6.43 19.30 -6.21
N ASP A 229 5.85 19.70 -5.09
CA ASP A 229 6.48 19.59 -3.76
C ASP A 229 6.90 18.16 -3.42
N ARG A 230 6.15 17.15 -3.89
CA ARG A 230 6.53 15.73 -3.75
C ARG A 230 7.88 15.41 -4.41
N GLN A 231 8.21 16.07 -5.52
CA GLN A 231 9.50 15.89 -6.18
C GLN A 231 10.62 16.50 -5.35
N VAL A 232 10.41 17.72 -4.84
CA VAL A 232 11.41 18.43 -4.04
C VAL A 232 11.67 17.70 -2.73
N ARG A 233 10.60 17.26 -2.04
CA ARG A 233 10.69 16.40 -0.85
C ARG A 233 11.48 15.12 -1.10
N GLY A 234 11.23 14.45 -2.24
CA GLY A 234 11.98 13.26 -2.63
C GLY A 234 13.47 13.53 -2.81
N LYS A 235 13.84 14.66 -3.41
CA LYS A 235 15.24 15.06 -3.59
C LYS A 235 15.93 15.40 -2.27
N LEU A 236 15.24 16.07 -1.35
CA LEU A 236 15.77 16.35 -0.01
C LEU A 236 16.02 15.05 0.75
N LEU A 237 15.05 14.12 0.74
CA LEU A 237 15.22 12.80 1.36
C LEU A 237 16.32 11.97 0.71
N ASP A 238 16.55 12.09 -0.60
CA ASP A 238 17.64 11.39 -1.28
C ASP A 238 19.02 11.83 -0.74
N VAL A 239 19.22 13.12 -0.42
CA VAL A 239 20.45 13.60 0.23
C VAL A 239 20.61 12.99 1.61
N LEU A 240 19.57 13.05 2.44
CA LEU A 240 19.61 12.57 3.81
C LEU A 240 19.81 11.04 3.89
N ARG A 241 19.20 10.27 2.99
CA ARG A 241 19.41 8.81 2.90
C ARG A 241 20.81 8.41 2.48
N ALA A 242 21.47 9.26 1.69
CA ALA A 242 22.83 9.03 1.22
C ALA A 242 23.90 9.40 2.26
N SER A 243 23.50 10.06 3.36
CA SER A 243 24.39 10.41 4.46
C SER A 243 24.15 9.49 5.66
N ALA A 244 25.22 9.15 6.36
CA ALA A 244 25.17 8.49 7.68
C ALA A 244 25.25 9.51 8.83
N GLU A 245 25.57 10.77 8.53
CA GLU A 245 25.72 11.85 9.50
C GLU A 245 24.77 13.01 9.17
N PRO A 246 24.37 13.83 10.16
CA PRO A 246 23.62 15.06 9.91
C PRO A 246 24.32 15.97 8.89
N VAL A 247 23.56 16.51 7.94
CA VAL A 247 24.09 17.34 6.85
C VAL A 247 23.82 18.82 7.07
N GLU A 248 24.73 19.66 6.60
CA GLU A 248 24.50 21.10 6.57
C GLU A 248 23.38 21.49 5.60
N ARG A 249 22.68 22.59 5.90
CA ARG A 249 21.63 23.17 5.03
C ARG A 249 22.09 23.36 3.57
N LYS A 250 23.36 23.73 3.36
CA LYS A 250 23.93 23.93 2.01
C LYS A 250 23.83 22.68 1.12
N ALA A 251 23.92 21.48 1.70
CA ALA A 251 23.80 20.22 0.97
C ALA A 251 22.35 19.97 0.49
N LEU A 252 21.37 20.46 1.24
CA LEU A 252 19.96 20.41 0.87
C LEU A 252 19.61 21.52 -0.13
N ASP A 253 20.23 22.69 -0.01
CA ASP A 253 19.89 23.84 -0.85
C ASP A 253 20.16 23.61 -2.34
N VAL A 254 21.24 22.88 -2.66
CA VAL A 254 21.67 22.61 -4.03
C VAL A 254 20.75 21.66 -4.80
N VAL A 255 19.84 20.94 -4.13
CA VAL A 255 18.97 19.96 -4.81
C VAL A 255 17.85 20.61 -5.63
N TRP A 256 17.52 21.87 -5.33
CA TRP A 256 16.42 22.60 -5.94
C TRP A 256 16.69 24.12 -5.98
N LEU A 257 17.48 24.55 -6.95
CA LEU A 257 17.90 25.94 -7.12
C LEU A 257 16.85 26.81 -7.82
N SER A 258 15.91 26.21 -8.55
CA SER A 258 14.95 26.93 -9.37
C SER A 258 13.87 27.68 -8.57
N ASP A 259 13.55 27.20 -7.37
CA ASP A 259 12.56 27.82 -6.49
C ASP A 259 12.91 27.54 -5.00
N PRO A 260 13.72 28.42 -4.37
CA PRO A 260 14.09 28.27 -2.97
C PRO A 260 12.90 28.24 -2.01
N ALA A 261 11.84 29.01 -2.29
CA ALA A 261 10.66 29.05 -1.43
C ALA A 261 9.92 27.71 -1.45
N GLN A 262 9.82 27.05 -2.61
CA GLN A 262 9.27 25.69 -2.71
C GLN A 262 10.10 24.68 -1.95
N ARG A 263 11.43 24.74 -2.07
CA ARG A 263 12.34 23.87 -1.34
C ARG A 263 12.19 24.03 0.17
N ASP A 264 12.10 25.26 0.65
CA ASP A 264 12.00 25.53 2.08
C ASP A 264 10.65 25.04 2.65
N ARG A 265 9.54 25.24 1.93
CA ARG A 265 8.23 24.63 2.28
C ARG A 265 8.27 23.10 2.25
N ALA A 266 8.96 22.51 1.26
CA ALA A 266 9.13 21.07 1.17
C ALA A 266 9.94 20.50 2.35
N LEU A 267 11.00 21.19 2.76
CA LEU A 267 11.80 20.81 3.94
C LEU A 267 11.02 20.96 5.24
N ASP A 268 10.34 22.09 5.43
CA ASP A 268 9.48 22.34 6.60
C ASP A 268 8.42 21.24 6.74
N SER A 269 7.74 20.90 5.65
CA SER A 269 6.75 19.82 5.68
C SER A 269 7.35 18.43 5.98
N LEU A 270 8.65 18.19 5.74
CA LEU A 270 9.33 16.95 6.13
C LEU A 270 9.65 16.93 7.64
N LEU A 271 10.02 18.08 8.20
CA LEU A 271 10.21 18.28 9.64
C LEU A 271 8.87 18.08 10.39
N VAL A 272 7.80 18.72 9.92
CA VAL A 272 6.45 18.58 10.50
C VAL A 272 5.95 17.14 10.46
N ASP A 273 6.24 16.41 9.38
CA ASP A 273 5.89 15.00 9.26
C ASP A 273 6.74 14.06 10.15
N GLY A 274 7.80 14.58 10.78
CA GLY A 274 8.74 13.81 11.57
C GLY A 274 9.53 12.79 10.73
N LEU A 275 9.83 13.14 9.48
CA LEU A 275 10.66 12.33 8.57
C LEU A 275 12.11 12.81 8.54
N VAL A 276 12.30 14.08 8.87
CA VAL A 276 13.57 14.79 8.97
C VAL A 276 13.55 15.49 10.33
N GLU A 277 14.71 15.65 10.94
CA GLU A 277 14.88 16.45 12.14
C GLU A 277 16.04 17.43 11.98
N GLN A 278 16.03 18.46 12.82
CA GLN A 278 17.09 19.44 12.90
C GLN A 278 17.78 19.31 14.25
N THR A 279 19.11 19.18 14.22
CA THR A 279 19.94 19.07 15.41
C THR A 279 20.07 20.42 16.12
N GLY A 280 20.55 20.42 17.37
CA GLY A 280 20.75 21.64 18.15
C GLY A 280 21.76 22.63 17.54
N ASP A 281 22.72 22.14 16.75
CA ASP A 281 23.69 22.92 15.98
C ASP A 281 23.22 23.26 14.55
N GLY A 282 21.97 22.93 14.20
CA GLY A 282 21.31 23.37 12.98
C GLY A 282 21.53 22.49 11.74
N LEU A 283 22.13 21.29 11.91
CA LEU A 283 22.25 20.27 10.87
C LEU A 283 20.93 19.52 10.68
N PHE A 284 20.78 18.81 9.55
CA PHE A 284 19.57 18.07 9.20
C PHE A 284 19.88 16.58 9.05
N ALA A 285 19.05 15.73 9.63
CA ALA A 285 19.20 14.27 9.57
C ALA A 285 17.85 13.59 9.28
N LEU A 286 17.89 12.30 8.91
CA LEU A 286 16.67 11.49 8.96
C LEU A 286 16.22 11.34 10.42
N ALA A 287 14.93 11.11 10.62
CA ALA A 287 14.38 10.91 11.97
C ALA A 287 15.13 9.80 12.74
N GLY A 288 15.62 10.12 13.94
CA GLY A 288 16.36 9.22 14.83
C GLY A 288 17.88 9.32 14.73
N GLU A 289 18.44 10.27 13.97
CA GLU A 289 19.90 10.45 13.76
C GLU A 289 20.42 11.84 14.14
N GLY A 290 19.55 12.75 14.53
CA GLY A 290 19.88 14.13 14.89
C GLY A 290 20.47 14.28 16.30
N GLU A 291 20.16 13.33 17.18
CA GLU A 291 20.95 13.10 18.38
C GLU A 291 22.00 12.05 18.00
N GLY A 292 23.28 12.46 17.87
CA GLY A 292 24.38 11.50 17.63
C GLY A 292 24.37 10.37 18.66
N PRO A 293 25.09 9.25 18.44
CA PRO A 293 25.03 8.09 19.32
C PRO A 293 25.16 8.55 20.77
N ARG A 294 24.17 8.22 21.61
CA ARG A 294 24.21 8.53 23.05
C ARG A 294 25.59 8.10 23.52
N ARG A 295 26.43 9.08 23.88
CA ARG A 295 27.69 8.76 24.55
C ARG A 295 27.23 8.14 25.85
N ASP A 296 27.33 6.82 25.97
CA ASP A 296 27.18 6.13 27.23
C ASP A 296 28.11 6.83 28.22
N ILE A 297 27.50 7.55 29.15
CA ILE A 297 28.21 8.15 30.27
C ILE A 297 28.60 6.96 31.15
N GLN A 298 29.91 6.73 31.24
CA GLN A 298 30.60 5.69 32.01
C GLN A 298 30.03 5.50 33.42
#